data_AF-A0A976KB33-F1
#
_entry.id   AF-A0A976KB33-F1
#
_cell.length_a   1.000
_cell.length_b   1.000
_cell.length_c   1.000
_cell.angle_alpha   90.00
_cell.angle_beta   90.00
_cell.angle_gamma   90.00
#
_symmetry.space_group_name_H-M   'P 1'
#
loop_
_entity.id
_entity.type
_entity.pdbx_description
1 polymer ?
#
loop_
_entity_poly.entity_id
_entity_poly.type
_entity_poly.pdbx_seq_one_letter_code
_entity_poly.pdbx_strand_id
1 'polypeptide(L)'
;RLFGGPPRQPEAELTQKEMDLARSVQEVTEEIMLRMARHVRRETGERNLCLAGGVALNCVANGKILREGIFDQIWIQPAAGDAGGALGAALFAWHQVLDKPRRVIAGHDSQMGSYLGPAFTSDHIESWLREEEIPCHRVPAAEIPELVADLVAREKVVGWLSGRMEFGPRALGARSILGDARSPQMQSVMNLKIKYRESFRPFAPSCLEEDVSEYFDLDRESPYMLLVAPVQEKRRRAMSADENRLFGVEQLKVPRSDIPAITHIDYSARVQTVDRTTNPAYYDLIQAFKAKTGYGVIVNTSFNVRGEPIVCTPQDAYLCFMRTEMDVLVLEDFVLYKQEQPLLEEKVDWRQLYELD
;
A
#
# COMPACT_ATOMS: atom_id res chain seq x y z
N ARG A 1 18.99 14.76 30.47
CA ARG A 1 18.70 14.79 29.02
C ARG A 1 17.86 13.56 28.71
N LEU A 2 16.66 13.71 28.13
CA LEU A 2 15.87 12.58 27.64
C LEU A 2 16.63 11.93 26.47
N PHE A 3 16.69 10.59 26.44
CA PHE A 3 17.17 9.80 25.31
C PHE A 3 18.61 10.07 24.83
N GLY A 4 19.49 10.54 25.71
CA GLY A 4 20.94 10.54 25.46
C GLY A 4 21.46 11.54 24.42
N GLY A 5 20.66 12.46 23.87
CA GLY A 5 21.14 13.45 22.90
C GLY A 5 20.08 14.47 22.47
N PRO A 6 20.46 15.48 21.66
CA PRO A 6 19.50 16.39 21.04
C PRO A 6 18.61 15.65 20.01
N PRO A 7 17.49 16.27 19.58
CA PRO A 7 16.73 15.83 18.41
C PRO A 7 17.64 15.73 17.17
N ARG A 8 17.36 14.75 16.30
CA ARG A 8 18.05 14.62 15.00
C ARG A 8 17.63 15.80 14.12
N GLN A 9 18.58 16.40 13.41
CA GLN A 9 18.26 17.32 12.32
C GLN A 9 17.62 16.54 11.15
N PRO A 10 16.62 17.11 10.44
CA PRO A 10 16.09 16.51 9.23
C PRO A 10 17.20 16.13 8.23
N GLU A 11 17.01 15.04 7.49
CA GLU A 11 17.97 14.50 6.50
C GLU A 11 19.39 14.14 7.00
N ALA A 12 19.73 14.30 8.28
CA ALA A 12 21.01 13.83 8.83
C ALA A 12 21.14 12.30 8.81
N GLU A 13 22.33 11.74 8.92
CA GLU A 13 22.48 10.27 8.96
C GLU A 13 21.71 9.65 10.14
N LEU A 14 21.03 8.53 9.90
CA LEU A 14 20.34 7.77 10.95
C LEU A 14 21.37 6.98 11.77
N THR A 15 21.46 7.25 13.08
CA THR A 15 22.35 6.50 13.97
C THR A 15 21.59 5.42 14.75
N GLN A 16 22.34 4.53 15.43
CA GLN A 16 21.75 3.51 16.31
C GLN A 16 20.81 4.13 17.37
N LYS A 17 21.10 5.34 17.86
CA LYS A 17 20.24 6.04 18.81
C LYS A 17 18.84 6.28 18.23
N GLU A 18 18.74 6.79 17.00
CA GLU A 18 17.43 7.05 16.37
C GLU A 18 16.69 5.74 16.05
N MET A 19 17.41 4.70 15.65
CA MET A 19 16.83 3.37 15.41
C MET A 19 16.29 2.74 16.71
N ASP A 20 17.05 2.80 17.80
CA ASP A 20 16.65 2.29 19.12
C ASP A 20 15.45 3.06 19.67
N LEU A 21 15.40 4.38 19.47
CA LEU A 21 14.25 5.20 19.87
C LEU A 21 12.99 4.84 19.09
N ALA A 22 13.09 4.73 17.75
CA ALA A 22 11.97 4.35 16.92
C ALA A 22 11.43 2.95 17.31
N ARG A 23 12.33 1.98 17.51
CA ARG A 23 11.98 0.64 17.99
C ARG A 23 11.31 0.68 19.37
N SER A 24 11.88 1.42 20.32
CA SER A 24 11.35 1.48 21.70
C SER A 24 9.95 2.10 21.74
N VAL A 25 9.71 3.17 20.97
CA VAL A 25 8.39 3.80 20.87
C VAL A 25 7.38 2.83 20.24
N GLN A 26 7.80 2.08 19.22
CA GLN A 26 6.95 1.05 18.60
C GLN A 26 6.61 -0.06 19.60
N GLU A 27 7.58 -0.62 20.32
CA GLU A 27 7.36 -1.68 21.32
C GLU A 27 6.40 -1.22 22.45
N VAL A 28 6.61 0.00 22.97
CA VAL A 28 5.73 0.58 24.00
C VAL A 28 4.32 0.83 23.44
N THR A 29 4.19 1.31 22.21
CA THR A 29 2.89 1.54 21.57
C THR A 29 2.12 0.22 21.43
N GLU A 30 2.78 -0.82 20.95
CA GLU A 30 2.20 -2.16 20.81
C GLU A 30 1.74 -2.72 22.17
N GLU A 31 2.57 -2.57 23.21
CA GLU A 31 2.23 -3.01 24.56
C GLU A 31 1.00 -2.26 25.10
N ILE A 32 0.96 -0.94 24.95
CA ILE A 32 -0.17 -0.12 25.39
C ILE A 32 -1.44 -0.53 24.64
N MET A 33 -1.39 -0.68 23.32
CA MET A 33 -2.53 -1.10 22.52
C MET A 33 -3.06 -2.48 22.93
N LEU A 34 -2.17 -3.44 23.19
CA LEU A 34 -2.55 -4.77 23.70
C LEU A 34 -3.18 -4.69 25.10
N ARG A 35 -2.64 -3.87 26.00
CA ARG A 35 -3.21 -3.65 27.34
C ARG A 35 -4.61 -3.04 27.26
N MET A 36 -4.82 -2.07 26.36
CA MET A 36 -6.12 -1.45 26.11
C MET A 36 -7.12 -2.47 25.53
N ALA A 37 -6.70 -3.26 24.53
CA ALA A 37 -7.53 -4.31 23.94
C ALA A 37 -7.99 -5.34 25.00
N ARG A 38 -7.07 -5.83 25.83
CA ARG A 38 -7.40 -6.75 26.95
C ARG A 38 -8.31 -6.08 27.99
N HIS A 39 -8.10 -4.81 28.29
CA HIS A 39 -8.94 -4.07 29.23
C HIS A 39 -10.38 -3.95 28.71
N VAL A 40 -10.57 -3.46 27.48
CA VAL A 40 -11.91 -3.32 26.88
C VAL A 40 -12.62 -4.67 26.77
N ARG A 41 -11.92 -5.75 26.41
CA ARG A 41 -12.48 -7.11 26.42
C ARG A 41 -13.02 -7.51 27.79
N ARG A 42 -12.29 -7.21 28.87
CA ARG A 42 -12.71 -7.50 30.25
C ARG A 42 -13.90 -6.64 30.69
N GLU A 43 -13.88 -5.35 30.37
CA GLU A 43 -14.94 -4.42 30.80
C GLU A 43 -16.27 -4.65 30.07
N THR A 44 -16.20 -4.97 28.78
CA THR A 44 -17.40 -5.03 27.92
C THR A 44 -17.91 -6.46 27.69
N GLY A 45 -17.05 -7.47 27.75
CA GLY A 45 -17.38 -8.83 27.34
C GLY A 45 -17.63 -8.99 25.83
N GLU A 46 -17.42 -7.94 25.03
CA GLU A 46 -17.68 -7.93 23.59
C GLU A 46 -16.69 -8.79 22.82
N ARG A 47 -17.20 -9.54 21.84
CA ARG A 47 -16.41 -10.54 21.09
C ARG A 47 -15.62 -9.94 19.92
N ASN A 48 -15.99 -8.73 19.49
CA ASN A 48 -15.42 -8.08 18.32
C ASN A 48 -14.86 -6.70 18.70
N LEU A 49 -13.76 -6.31 18.06
CA LEU A 49 -13.09 -5.04 18.30
C LEU A 49 -13.14 -4.15 17.06
N CYS A 50 -13.61 -2.92 17.21
CA CYS A 50 -13.49 -1.88 16.17
C CYS A 50 -12.40 -0.88 16.56
N LEU A 51 -11.50 -0.57 15.63
CA LEU A 51 -10.35 0.32 15.83
C LEU A 51 -10.44 1.54 14.90
N ALA A 52 -10.30 2.73 15.49
CA ALA A 52 -10.19 4.02 14.82
C ALA A 52 -9.27 4.95 15.65
N GLY A 53 -9.01 6.15 15.14
CA GLY A 53 -7.99 7.07 15.66
C GLY A 53 -6.64 6.85 14.96
N GLY A 54 -5.81 7.89 14.85
CA GLY A 54 -4.57 7.83 14.07
C GLY A 54 -3.62 6.69 14.43
N VAL A 55 -3.56 6.30 15.71
CA VAL A 55 -2.75 5.17 16.19
C VAL A 55 -3.21 3.82 15.61
N ALA A 56 -4.49 3.67 15.26
CA ALA A 56 -5.03 2.45 14.63
C ALA A 56 -4.51 2.22 13.20
N LEU A 57 -3.80 3.18 12.59
CA LEU A 57 -3.05 2.96 11.35
C LEU A 57 -1.73 2.19 11.57
N ASN A 58 -1.36 1.91 12.82
CA ASN A 58 -0.21 1.07 13.17
C ASN A 58 -0.51 -0.42 12.90
N CYS A 59 -0.28 -0.83 11.65
CA CYS A 59 -0.57 -2.18 11.18
C CYS A 59 0.23 -3.28 11.89
N VAL A 60 1.39 -2.95 12.47
CA VAL A 60 2.20 -3.89 13.25
C VAL A 60 1.48 -4.22 14.56
N ALA A 61 1.02 -3.18 15.28
CA ALA A 61 0.25 -3.35 16.51
C ALA A 61 -1.09 -4.06 16.26
N ASN A 62 -1.79 -3.71 15.17
CA ASN A 62 -3.03 -4.40 14.76
C ASN A 62 -2.78 -5.89 14.52
N GLY A 63 -1.71 -6.25 13.81
CA GLY A 63 -1.32 -7.65 13.60
C GLY A 63 -1.02 -8.39 14.90
N LYS A 64 -0.42 -7.73 15.90
CA LYS A 64 -0.20 -8.33 17.23
C LYS A 64 -1.51 -8.55 17.98
N ILE A 65 -2.44 -7.58 17.96
CA ILE A 65 -3.77 -7.72 18.57
C ILE A 65 -4.53 -8.90 17.95
N LEU A 66 -4.47 -9.03 16.62
CA LEU A 66 -5.11 -10.12 15.89
C LEU A 66 -4.59 -11.48 16.35
N ARG A 67 -3.27 -11.67 16.35
CA ARG A 67 -2.62 -12.95 16.72
C ARG A 67 -2.82 -13.34 18.18
N GLU A 68 -3.00 -12.37 19.06
CA GLU A 68 -3.26 -12.63 20.48
C GLU A 68 -4.63 -13.31 20.70
N GLY A 69 -5.56 -13.22 19.74
CA GLY A 69 -6.86 -13.89 19.84
C GLY A 69 -7.73 -13.36 20.98
N ILE A 70 -7.55 -12.09 21.38
CA ILE A 70 -8.36 -11.44 22.44
C ILE A 70 -9.83 -11.35 22.00
N PHE A 71 -10.04 -11.11 20.71
CA PHE A 71 -11.33 -10.94 20.05
C PHE A 71 -11.44 -11.92 18.89
N ASP A 72 -12.67 -12.33 18.58
CA ASP A 72 -12.95 -13.25 17.47
C ASP A 72 -12.70 -12.55 16.13
N GLN A 73 -13.10 -11.28 16.06
CA GLN A 73 -12.90 -10.42 14.89
C GLN A 73 -12.41 -9.04 15.28
N ILE A 74 -11.62 -8.46 14.39
CA ILE A 74 -11.22 -7.06 14.47
C ILE A 74 -11.60 -6.36 13.17
N TRP A 75 -12.04 -5.12 13.28
CA TRP A 75 -12.28 -4.25 12.15
C TRP A 75 -11.55 -2.93 12.38
N ILE A 76 -10.75 -2.51 11.41
CA ILE A 76 -9.94 -1.29 11.50
C ILE A 76 -10.38 -0.36 10.38
N GLN A 77 -10.71 0.89 10.72
CA GLN A 77 -11.16 1.84 9.72
C GLN A 77 -10.00 2.23 8.77
N PRO A 78 -10.10 2.05 7.43
CA PRO A 78 -9.05 2.43 6.46
C PRO A 78 -8.56 3.88 6.57
N ALA A 79 -9.48 4.82 6.78
CA ALA A 79 -9.16 6.21 7.11
C ALA A 79 -9.25 6.47 8.63
N ALA A 80 -8.56 5.67 9.45
CA ALA A 80 -8.71 5.71 10.92
C ALA A 80 -8.28 7.04 11.57
N GLY A 81 -7.40 7.82 10.95
CA GLY A 81 -7.03 9.14 11.43
C GLY A 81 -8.14 10.19 11.25
N ASP A 82 -7.77 11.46 11.37
CA ASP A 82 -8.72 12.58 11.34
C ASP A 82 -9.53 12.67 10.04
N ALA A 83 -8.98 12.18 8.92
CA ALA A 83 -9.68 12.08 7.65
C ALA A 83 -11.02 11.32 7.77
N GLY A 84 -11.08 10.24 8.57
CA GLY A 84 -12.30 9.46 8.80
C GLY A 84 -13.35 10.17 9.64
N GLY A 85 -13.00 11.29 10.29
CA GLY A 85 -13.90 12.04 11.16
C GLY A 85 -15.14 12.57 10.42
N ALA A 86 -15.00 12.97 9.15
CA ALA A 86 -16.12 13.43 8.33
C ALA A 86 -17.18 12.33 8.13
N LEU A 87 -16.73 11.10 7.83
CA LEU A 87 -17.61 9.93 7.72
C LEU A 87 -18.25 9.60 9.07
N GLY A 88 -17.46 9.59 10.14
CA GLY A 88 -17.95 9.34 11.50
C GLY A 88 -19.03 10.33 11.94
N ALA A 89 -18.83 11.63 11.66
CA ALA A 89 -19.79 12.68 11.97
C ALA A 89 -21.11 12.52 11.19
N ALA A 90 -21.03 12.20 9.89
CA ALA A 90 -22.21 11.94 9.07
C ALA A 90 -23.00 10.72 9.57
N LEU A 91 -22.30 9.62 9.89
CA LEU A 91 -22.93 8.40 10.45
C LEU A 91 -23.55 8.65 11.83
N PHE A 92 -22.89 9.44 12.68
CA PHE A 92 -23.42 9.83 13.98
C PHE A 92 -24.71 10.65 13.83
N ALA A 93 -24.70 11.70 12.99
CA ALA A 93 -25.89 12.51 12.75
C ALA A 93 -27.04 11.64 12.19
N TRP A 94 -26.75 10.79 11.21
CA TRP A 94 -27.76 9.94 10.58
C TRP A 94 -28.38 8.92 11.55
N HIS A 95 -27.56 8.21 12.32
CA HIS A 95 -28.04 7.10 13.16
C HIS A 95 -28.36 7.48 14.59
N GLN A 96 -27.77 8.53 15.15
CA GLN A 96 -27.96 8.90 16.56
C GLN A 96 -28.81 10.15 16.71
N VAL A 97 -28.71 11.11 15.80
CA VAL A 97 -29.50 12.36 15.87
C VAL A 97 -30.82 12.22 15.12
N LEU A 98 -30.80 11.63 13.92
CA LEU A 98 -31.98 11.47 13.07
C LEU A 98 -32.70 10.13 13.23
N ASP A 99 -32.22 9.27 14.14
CA ASP A 99 -32.77 7.95 14.46
C ASP A 99 -33.05 7.07 13.22
N LYS A 100 -32.17 7.14 12.22
CA LYS A 100 -32.28 6.31 11.02
C LYS A 100 -31.70 4.93 11.28
N PRO A 101 -32.37 3.85 10.82
CA PRO A 101 -31.91 2.49 11.10
C PRO A 101 -30.57 2.20 10.43
N ARG A 102 -29.73 1.42 11.11
CA ARG A 102 -28.52 0.83 10.52
C ARG A 102 -28.91 -0.34 9.63
N ARG A 103 -28.28 -0.46 8.47
CA ARG A 103 -28.36 -1.66 7.62
C ARG A 103 -27.04 -2.40 7.78
N VAL A 104 -27.12 -3.63 8.28
CA VAL A 104 -25.96 -4.51 8.40
C VAL A 104 -25.97 -5.46 7.21
N ILE A 105 -24.91 -5.42 6.41
CA ILE A 105 -24.68 -6.42 5.37
C ILE A 105 -23.90 -7.55 6.04
N ALA A 106 -24.44 -8.76 6.01
CA ALA A 106 -23.77 -9.91 6.59
C ALA A 106 -22.54 -10.30 5.75
N GLY A 107 -21.43 -10.63 6.42
CA GLY A 107 -20.26 -11.24 5.79
C GLY A 107 -19.25 -10.27 5.16
N HIS A 108 -19.60 -9.00 4.95
CA HIS A 108 -18.70 -8.01 4.36
C HIS A 108 -18.87 -6.64 5.02
N ASP A 109 -17.80 -5.84 5.03
CA ASP A 109 -17.91 -4.44 5.41
C ASP A 109 -18.62 -3.60 4.33
N SER A 110 -19.00 -2.36 4.66
CA SER A 110 -19.70 -1.43 3.76
C SER A 110 -18.83 -0.29 3.23
N GLN A 111 -17.49 -0.38 3.35
CA GLN A 111 -16.55 0.61 2.81
C GLN A 111 -16.33 0.47 1.31
N MET A 112 -16.82 -0.61 0.67
CA MET A 112 -16.68 -0.84 -0.78
C MET A 112 -15.21 -0.80 -1.24
N GLY A 113 -14.31 -1.50 -0.54
CA GLY A 113 -12.87 -1.42 -0.81
C GLY A 113 -12.23 -0.05 -0.52
N SER A 114 -12.97 0.85 0.12
CA SER A 114 -12.67 2.27 0.27
C SER A 114 -12.61 3.05 -1.05
N TYR A 115 -13.13 2.53 -2.15
CA TYR A 115 -13.17 3.22 -3.45
C TYR A 115 -14.27 4.29 -3.48
N LEU A 116 -14.12 5.32 -2.65
CA LEU A 116 -15.11 6.38 -2.37
C LEU A 116 -14.77 7.73 -3.02
N GLY A 117 -13.63 7.83 -3.69
CA GLY A 117 -13.19 9.02 -4.41
C GLY A 117 -13.73 9.12 -5.86
N PRO A 118 -13.17 10.05 -6.66
CA PRO A 118 -13.53 10.22 -8.06
C PRO A 118 -13.03 9.06 -8.95
N ALA A 119 -13.72 8.86 -10.07
CA ALA A 119 -13.29 8.04 -11.20
C ALA A 119 -13.32 8.90 -12.48
N PHE A 120 -12.57 8.49 -13.50
CA PHE A 120 -12.46 9.22 -14.76
C PHE A 120 -12.87 8.27 -15.90
N THR A 121 -13.75 8.74 -16.77
CA THR A 121 -14.21 7.96 -17.92
C THR A 121 -13.16 7.95 -19.02
N SER A 122 -13.11 6.88 -19.82
CA SER A 122 -12.26 6.80 -21.01
C SER A 122 -12.41 8.03 -21.92
N ASP A 123 -13.63 8.52 -22.14
CA ASP A 123 -13.86 9.71 -22.98
C ASP A 123 -13.22 11.00 -22.42
N HIS A 124 -13.17 11.13 -21.09
CA HIS A 124 -12.54 12.28 -20.43
C HIS A 124 -11.02 12.21 -20.58
N ILE A 125 -10.46 11.02 -20.35
CA ILE A 125 -9.03 10.76 -20.50
C ILE A 125 -8.61 10.96 -21.96
N GLU A 126 -9.37 10.41 -22.92
CA GLU A 126 -9.11 10.54 -24.35
C GLU A 126 -9.13 11.99 -24.81
N SER A 127 -10.14 12.76 -24.36
CA SER A 127 -10.26 14.18 -24.71
C SER A 127 -9.04 14.97 -24.23
N TRP A 128 -8.64 14.76 -22.98
CA TRP A 128 -7.48 15.42 -22.39
C TRP A 128 -6.15 15.01 -23.06
N LEU A 129 -5.92 13.70 -23.29
CA LEU A 129 -4.72 13.21 -23.97
C LEU A 129 -4.57 13.81 -25.38
N ARG A 130 -5.68 13.97 -26.11
CA ARG A 130 -5.68 14.60 -27.44
C ARG A 130 -5.43 16.10 -27.38
N GLU A 131 -6.04 16.81 -26.43
CA GLU A 131 -5.86 18.25 -26.23
C GLU A 131 -4.40 18.60 -25.91
N GLU A 132 -3.75 17.81 -25.08
CA GLU A 132 -2.34 17.98 -24.69
C GLU A 132 -1.35 17.30 -25.65
N GLU A 133 -1.83 16.69 -26.74
CA GLU A 133 -1.02 15.96 -27.73
C GLU A 133 -0.10 14.88 -27.12
N ILE A 134 -0.56 14.20 -26.06
CA ILE A 134 0.21 13.19 -25.31
C ILE A 134 0.18 11.83 -26.06
N PRO A 135 1.34 11.27 -26.44
CA PRO A 135 1.40 9.96 -27.09
C PRO A 135 0.86 8.84 -26.20
N CYS A 136 -0.13 8.09 -26.71
CA CYS A 136 -0.75 6.98 -26.00
C CYS A 136 -1.26 5.89 -26.96
N HIS A 137 -1.47 4.70 -26.41
CA HIS A 137 -2.10 3.56 -27.09
C HIS A 137 -3.41 3.21 -26.40
N ARG A 138 -4.50 3.19 -27.15
CA ARG A 138 -5.77 2.68 -26.64
C ARG A 138 -5.81 1.16 -26.77
N VAL A 139 -6.07 0.47 -25.68
CA VAL A 139 -6.15 -1.00 -25.61
C VAL A 139 -7.53 -1.38 -25.09
N PRO A 140 -8.22 -2.40 -25.65
CA PRO A 140 -9.51 -2.82 -25.13
C PRO A 140 -9.46 -3.08 -23.62
N ALA A 141 -10.42 -2.56 -22.86
CA ALA A 141 -10.40 -2.65 -21.40
C ALA A 141 -10.28 -4.10 -20.87
N ALA A 142 -10.82 -5.07 -21.60
CA ALA A 142 -10.71 -6.50 -21.28
C ALA A 142 -9.29 -7.08 -21.44
N GLU A 143 -8.42 -6.43 -22.21
CA GLU A 143 -7.04 -6.85 -22.47
C GLU A 143 -6.03 -6.13 -21.55
N ILE A 144 -6.42 -5.03 -20.91
CA ILE A 144 -5.56 -4.26 -19.98
C ILE A 144 -4.98 -5.14 -18.85
N PRO A 145 -5.77 -5.97 -18.14
CA PRO A 145 -5.24 -6.82 -17.06
C PRO A 145 -4.10 -7.74 -17.53
N GLU A 146 -4.27 -8.36 -18.70
CA GLU A 146 -3.30 -9.29 -19.29
C GLU A 146 -2.01 -8.56 -19.72
N LEU A 147 -2.17 -7.40 -20.36
CA LEU A 147 -1.06 -6.55 -20.77
C LEU A 147 -0.25 -6.06 -19.57
N VAL A 148 -0.90 -5.58 -18.52
CA VAL A 148 -0.19 -5.11 -17.32
C VAL A 148 0.45 -6.25 -16.57
N ALA A 149 -0.19 -7.42 -16.49
CA ALA A 149 0.41 -8.62 -15.94
C ALA A 149 1.71 -9.00 -16.69
N ASP A 150 1.73 -8.90 -18.03
CA ASP A 150 2.94 -9.13 -18.83
C ASP A 150 4.04 -8.10 -18.55
N LEU A 151 3.67 -6.81 -18.42
CA LEU A 151 4.62 -5.76 -18.09
C LEU A 151 5.25 -5.98 -16.71
N VAL A 152 4.42 -6.25 -15.69
CA VAL A 152 4.89 -6.52 -14.33
C VAL A 152 5.76 -7.78 -14.31
N ALA A 153 5.39 -8.86 -15.00
CA ALA A 153 6.19 -10.08 -15.08
C ALA A 153 7.55 -9.91 -15.78
N ARG A 154 7.68 -8.85 -16.60
CA ARG A 154 8.95 -8.42 -17.21
C ARG A 154 9.68 -7.37 -16.37
N GLU A 155 9.35 -7.30 -15.08
CA GLU A 155 9.92 -6.38 -14.09
C GLU A 155 9.78 -4.89 -14.47
N LYS A 156 8.74 -4.53 -15.23
CA LYS A 156 8.41 -3.13 -15.49
C LYS A 156 7.69 -2.50 -14.31
N VAL A 157 8.01 -1.25 -14.03
CA VAL A 157 7.29 -0.43 -13.05
C VAL A 157 6.11 0.25 -13.74
N VAL A 158 4.90 -0.05 -13.29
CA VAL A 158 3.66 0.43 -13.92
C VAL A 158 2.94 1.39 -12.98
N GLY A 159 2.76 2.64 -13.41
CA GLY A 159 1.78 3.55 -12.81
C GLY A 159 0.37 3.12 -13.22
N TRP A 160 -0.53 2.95 -12.26
CA TRP A 160 -1.86 2.37 -12.46
C TRP A 160 -2.92 3.31 -11.89
N LEU A 161 -3.73 3.86 -12.80
CA LEU A 161 -4.94 4.62 -12.48
C LEU A 161 -6.14 3.91 -13.11
N SER A 162 -6.98 3.31 -12.26
CA SER A 162 -8.22 2.69 -12.72
C SER A 162 -9.32 2.78 -11.66
N GLY A 163 -10.54 3.03 -12.09
CA GLY A 163 -11.72 3.12 -11.26
C GLY A 163 -11.70 4.27 -10.25
N ARG A 164 -12.54 4.12 -9.23
CA ARG A 164 -12.70 5.12 -8.17
C ARG A 164 -11.50 5.10 -7.24
N MET A 165 -10.98 6.29 -6.94
CA MET A 165 -9.89 6.49 -6.00
C MET A 165 -10.24 5.98 -4.59
N GLU A 166 -9.24 5.41 -3.92
CA GLU A 166 -9.28 4.96 -2.54
C GLU A 166 -9.38 6.12 -1.55
N PHE A 167 -10.15 5.94 -0.49
CA PHE A 167 -10.22 6.85 0.65
C PHE A 167 -9.31 6.37 1.78
N GLY A 168 -8.35 7.21 2.14
CA GLY A 168 -7.39 6.94 3.21
C GLY A 168 -5.94 7.06 2.72
N PRO A 169 -4.96 6.72 3.57
CA PRO A 169 -3.55 6.98 3.32
C PRO A 169 -2.85 5.87 2.52
N ARG A 170 -3.58 4.88 2.00
CA ARG A 170 -3.03 3.70 1.31
C ARG A 170 -3.60 3.63 -0.10
N ALA A 171 -2.74 3.36 -1.07
CA ALA A 171 -3.20 2.91 -2.38
C ALA A 171 -3.55 1.42 -2.29
N LEU A 172 -4.72 1.07 -2.78
CA LEU A 172 -5.35 -0.24 -2.71
C LEU A 172 -5.73 -0.74 -4.12
N GLY A 173 -4.98 -0.34 -5.15
CA GLY A 173 -5.17 -0.85 -6.52
C GLY A 173 -6.00 0.03 -7.45
N ALA A 174 -6.29 1.28 -7.07
CA ALA A 174 -6.90 2.27 -7.97
C ALA A 174 -5.97 3.44 -8.30
N ARG A 175 -5.07 3.83 -7.39
CA ARG A 175 -4.00 4.82 -7.61
C ARG A 175 -2.66 4.26 -7.13
N SER A 176 -2.14 3.29 -7.86
CA SER A 176 -1.03 2.44 -7.42
C SER A 176 0.18 2.51 -8.35
N ILE A 177 1.36 2.25 -7.81
CA ILE A 177 2.53 1.86 -8.60
C ILE A 177 2.76 0.38 -8.35
N LEU A 178 2.80 -0.38 -9.44
CA LEU A 178 2.86 -1.82 -9.45
C LEU A 178 4.27 -2.31 -9.84
N GLY A 179 4.65 -3.46 -9.32
CA GLY A 179 5.92 -4.11 -9.61
C GLY A 179 5.91 -5.60 -9.27
N ASP A 180 6.92 -6.32 -9.73
CA ASP A 180 7.05 -7.76 -9.50
C ASP A 180 7.52 -8.06 -8.08
N ALA A 181 6.72 -8.80 -7.31
CA ALA A 181 7.06 -9.19 -5.94
C ALA A 181 8.26 -10.15 -5.87
N ARG A 182 8.52 -10.91 -6.94
CA ARG A 182 9.55 -11.95 -7.04
C ARG A 182 10.93 -11.38 -7.33
N SER A 183 10.98 -10.18 -7.90
CA SER A 183 12.23 -9.56 -8.35
C SER A 183 13.07 -9.10 -7.15
N PRO A 184 14.33 -9.54 -7.03
CA PRO A 184 15.23 -9.07 -5.98
C PRO A 184 15.69 -7.62 -6.20
N GLN A 185 15.52 -7.05 -7.39
CA GLN A 185 15.90 -5.67 -7.70
C GLN A 185 14.74 -4.67 -7.56
N MET A 186 13.49 -5.11 -7.70
CA MET A 186 12.31 -4.24 -7.77
C MET A 186 12.21 -3.26 -6.59
N GLN A 187 12.52 -3.70 -5.37
CA GLN A 187 12.56 -2.82 -4.21
C GLN A 187 13.54 -1.65 -4.40
N SER A 188 14.76 -1.94 -4.85
CA SER A 188 15.78 -0.91 -5.07
C SER A 188 15.42 0.02 -6.23
N VAL A 189 14.89 -0.54 -7.33
CA VAL A 189 14.46 0.18 -8.54
C VAL A 189 13.38 1.19 -8.16
N MET A 190 12.29 0.74 -7.52
CA MET A 190 11.18 1.61 -7.17
C MET A 190 11.57 2.66 -6.12
N ASN A 191 12.38 2.31 -5.11
CA ASN A 191 12.77 3.29 -4.10
C ASN A 191 13.65 4.40 -4.66
N LEU A 192 14.63 4.07 -5.53
CA LEU A 192 15.58 5.05 -6.07
C LEU A 192 15.01 5.84 -7.23
N LYS A 193 14.37 5.16 -8.19
CA LYS A 193 13.98 5.77 -9.46
C LYS A 193 12.60 6.44 -9.43
N ILE A 194 11.78 6.06 -8.45
CA ILE A 194 10.37 6.47 -8.40
C ILE A 194 10.08 7.23 -7.11
N LYS A 195 10.46 6.65 -5.96
CA LYS A 195 10.17 7.24 -4.65
C LYS A 195 11.21 8.23 -4.16
N TYR A 196 12.39 8.26 -4.78
CA TYR A 196 13.52 9.10 -4.37
C TYR A 196 13.79 9.03 -2.86
N ARG A 197 13.77 7.81 -2.32
CA ARG A 197 13.97 7.51 -0.90
C ARG A 197 14.94 6.36 -0.70
N GLU A 198 15.20 5.99 0.54
CA GLU A 198 16.17 4.96 0.88
C GLU A 198 15.83 3.64 0.18
N SER A 199 16.84 3.05 -0.49
CA SER A 199 16.69 1.94 -1.45
C SER A 199 16.05 0.66 -0.89
N PHE A 200 16.01 0.54 0.44
CA PHE A 200 15.69 -0.69 1.15
C PHE A 200 14.29 -0.73 1.77
N ARG A 201 13.48 0.34 1.69
CA ARG A 201 12.16 0.33 2.31
C ARG A 201 11.27 -0.70 1.59
N PRO A 202 10.76 -1.73 2.27
CA PRO A 202 9.91 -2.71 1.61
C PRO A 202 8.59 -2.09 1.18
N PHE A 203 8.00 -2.65 0.13
CA PHE A 203 6.68 -2.28 -0.33
C PHE A 203 5.63 -3.26 0.19
N ALA A 204 4.37 -2.87 0.09
CA ALA A 204 3.27 -3.72 0.52
C ALA A 204 2.89 -4.69 -0.61
N PRO A 205 2.54 -5.95 -0.29
CA PRO A 205 1.95 -6.86 -1.26
C PRO A 205 0.45 -6.60 -1.44
N SER A 206 0.00 -6.74 -2.68
CA SER A 206 -1.40 -7.06 -3.01
C SER A 206 -1.46 -8.50 -3.49
N CYS A 207 -2.29 -9.32 -2.86
CA CYS A 207 -2.50 -10.71 -3.27
C CYS A 207 -3.97 -11.04 -3.46
N LEU A 208 -4.27 -12.06 -4.26
CA LEU A 208 -5.62 -12.62 -4.34
C LEU A 208 -6.06 -13.08 -2.96
N GLU A 209 -7.30 -12.80 -2.59
CA GLU A 209 -7.85 -13.16 -1.27
C GLU A 209 -7.72 -14.67 -1.00
N GLU A 210 -8.06 -15.50 -1.99
CA GLU A 210 -7.98 -16.96 -1.91
C GLU A 210 -6.55 -17.52 -1.74
N ASP A 211 -5.52 -16.71 -2.04
CA ASP A 211 -4.12 -17.10 -1.94
C ASP A 211 -3.44 -16.58 -0.68
N VAL A 212 -4.13 -15.78 0.15
CA VAL A 212 -3.49 -15.06 1.26
C VAL A 212 -2.73 -16.00 2.21
N SER A 213 -3.32 -17.14 2.55
CA SER A 213 -2.72 -18.14 3.43
C SER A 213 -1.59 -18.92 2.76
N GLU A 214 -1.48 -18.89 1.43
CA GLU A 214 -0.36 -19.48 0.70
C GLU A 214 0.92 -18.65 0.84
N TYR A 215 0.78 -17.34 0.98
CA TYR A 215 1.89 -16.38 1.06
C TYR A 215 2.19 -15.91 2.46
N PHE A 216 1.18 -15.75 3.31
CA PHE A 216 1.30 -15.17 4.64
C PHE A 216 0.70 -16.09 5.70
N ASP A 217 1.24 -16.01 6.92
CA ASP A 217 0.65 -16.59 8.13
C ASP A 217 -0.55 -15.73 8.55
N LEU A 218 -1.60 -15.82 7.74
CA LEU A 218 -2.85 -15.09 7.84
C LEU A 218 -3.97 -15.95 7.24
N ASP A 219 -5.05 -16.11 7.99
CA ASP A 219 -6.18 -17.00 7.71
C ASP A 219 -7.47 -16.26 7.31
N ARG A 220 -7.36 -14.98 6.97
CA ARG A 220 -8.48 -14.07 6.74
C ARG A 220 -8.11 -12.94 5.77
N GLU A 221 -9.12 -12.21 5.34
CA GLU A 221 -8.96 -11.01 4.53
C GLU A 221 -8.21 -9.88 5.27
N SER A 222 -7.51 -9.06 4.48
CA SER A 222 -6.88 -7.81 4.90
C SER A 222 -6.99 -6.78 3.77
N PRO A 223 -8.20 -6.30 3.43
CA PRO A 223 -8.42 -5.52 2.20
C PRO A 223 -7.78 -4.12 2.22
N TYR A 224 -7.38 -3.61 3.40
CA TYR A 224 -6.99 -2.21 3.59
C TYR A 224 -5.50 -1.98 3.92
N MET A 225 -4.63 -3.00 3.81
CA MET A 225 -3.23 -2.91 4.26
C MET A 225 -3.08 -2.47 5.72
N LEU A 226 -3.97 -2.94 6.60
CA LEU A 226 -3.96 -2.58 8.03
C LEU A 226 -3.45 -3.69 8.94
N LEU A 227 -3.05 -4.83 8.37
CA LEU A 227 -2.49 -5.97 9.09
C LEU A 227 -1.09 -6.30 8.55
N VAL A 228 -0.20 -6.62 9.48
CA VAL A 228 1.11 -7.20 9.19
C VAL A 228 1.10 -8.67 9.58
N ALA A 229 1.47 -9.52 8.62
CA ALA A 229 1.57 -10.95 8.80
C ALA A 229 2.99 -11.43 8.41
N PRO A 230 3.54 -12.43 9.11
CA PRO A 230 4.73 -13.12 8.64
C PRO A 230 4.50 -13.76 7.26
N VAL A 231 5.49 -13.73 6.36
CA VAL A 231 5.50 -14.56 5.14
C VAL A 231 5.54 -16.03 5.55
N GLN A 232 4.89 -16.93 4.82
CA GLN A 232 4.89 -18.36 5.13
C GLN A 232 6.32 -18.95 5.19
N GLU A 233 6.60 -19.81 6.17
CA GLU A 233 7.95 -20.33 6.42
C GLU A 233 8.54 -21.02 5.18
N LYS A 234 7.73 -21.79 4.45
CA LYS A 234 8.11 -22.49 3.21
C LYS A 234 8.63 -21.56 2.09
N ARG A 235 8.32 -20.26 2.17
CA ARG A 235 8.72 -19.23 1.21
C ARG A 235 9.94 -18.44 1.65
N ARG A 236 10.31 -18.53 2.94
CA ARG A 236 11.42 -17.78 3.52
C ARG A 236 12.76 -18.39 3.10
N ARG A 237 13.77 -17.53 3.00
CA ARG A 237 15.17 -17.90 2.81
C ARG A 237 15.93 -17.57 4.08
N ALA A 238 16.50 -18.57 4.73
CA ALA A 238 17.39 -18.35 5.86
C ALA A 238 18.65 -17.58 5.41
N MET A 239 19.09 -16.64 6.24
CA MET A 239 20.33 -15.89 6.03
C MET A 239 21.55 -16.75 6.36
N SER A 240 22.62 -16.60 5.60
CA SER A 240 23.92 -17.21 5.93
C SER A 240 24.57 -16.56 7.15
N ALA A 241 25.58 -17.21 7.74
CA ALA A 241 26.33 -16.64 8.87
C ALA A 241 26.99 -15.29 8.52
N ASP A 242 27.46 -15.12 7.27
CA ASP A 242 28.08 -13.89 6.82
C ASP A 242 27.04 -12.79 6.55
N GLU A 243 25.88 -13.16 5.99
CA GLU A 243 24.76 -12.22 5.79
C GLU A 243 24.22 -11.71 7.14
N ASN A 244 24.21 -12.54 8.17
CA ASN A 244 23.80 -12.15 9.53
C ASN A 244 24.79 -11.17 10.19
N ARG A 245 26.03 -11.06 9.69
CA ARG A 245 27.01 -10.07 10.17
C ARG A 245 26.90 -8.73 9.45
N LEU A 246 26.14 -8.64 8.36
CA LEU A 246 25.89 -7.38 7.68
C LEU A 246 25.08 -6.44 8.58
N PHE A 247 25.32 -5.14 8.43
CA PHE A 247 24.62 -4.10 9.18
C PHE A 247 24.09 -3.03 8.24
N GLY A 248 22.99 -2.38 8.63
CA GLY A 248 22.39 -1.27 7.89
C GLY A 248 21.95 -1.66 6.48
N VAL A 249 22.26 -0.80 5.50
CA VAL A 249 21.81 -0.92 4.11
C VAL A 249 22.23 -2.25 3.46
N GLU A 250 23.41 -2.76 3.78
CA GLU A 250 23.91 -4.01 3.19
C GLU A 250 23.09 -5.22 3.66
N GLN A 251 22.68 -5.23 4.93
CA GLN A 251 21.82 -6.28 5.46
C GLN A 251 20.43 -6.28 4.80
N LEU A 252 19.93 -5.09 4.49
CA LEU A 252 18.61 -4.88 3.95
C LEU A 252 18.48 -5.27 2.46
N LYS A 253 19.60 -5.31 1.73
CA LYS A 253 19.66 -5.80 0.34
C LYS A 253 19.58 -7.31 0.22
N VAL A 254 19.73 -8.06 1.31
CA VAL A 254 19.76 -9.52 1.28
C VAL A 254 18.33 -10.07 1.14
N PRO A 255 18.03 -10.88 0.10
CA PRO A 255 16.72 -11.50 -0.06
C PRO A 255 16.31 -12.36 1.14
N ARG A 256 15.03 -12.26 1.54
CA ARG A 256 14.43 -12.96 2.69
C ARG A 256 13.42 -14.04 2.30
N SER A 257 13.03 -14.10 1.03
CA SER A 257 12.03 -15.05 0.54
C SER A 257 12.10 -15.16 -0.99
N ASP A 258 11.25 -16.02 -1.56
CA ASP A 258 10.93 -16.08 -2.99
C ASP A 258 10.17 -14.84 -3.52
N ILE A 259 9.59 -14.05 -2.62
CA ILE A 259 8.94 -12.74 -2.88
C ILE A 259 9.70 -11.55 -2.24
N PRO A 260 11.00 -11.35 -2.55
CA PRO A 260 11.87 -10.46 -1.80
C PRO A 260 11.47 -8.99 -1.84
N ALA A 261 10.75 -8.51 -2.86
CA ALA A 261 10.44 -7.09 -2.99
C ALA A 261 9.44 -6.57 -1.92
N ILE A 262 8.66 -7.47 -1.33
CA ILE A 262 7.62 -7.16 -0.34
C ILE A 262 7.92 -7.68 1.07
N THR A 263 9.03 -8.42 1.24
CA THR A 263 9.37 -9.06 2.51
C THR A 263 10.31 -8.18 3.33
N HIS A 264 9.89 -7.86 4.56
CA HIS A 264 10.70 -7.11 5.51
C HIS A 264 11.85 -7.95 6.09
N ILE A 265 12.79 -7.27 6.75
CA ILE A 265 13.96 -7.90 7.39
C ILE A 265 13.57 -8.98 8.43
N ASP A 266 12.42 -8.81 9.07
CA ASP A 266 11.83 -9.71 10.06
C ASP A 266 10.90 -10.78 9.44
N TYR A 267 10.96 -10.95 8.11
CA TYR A 267 10.11 -11.85 7.32
C TYR A 267 8.62 -11.51 7.34
N SER A 268 8.24 -10.29 7.71
CA SER A 268 6.85 -9.84 7.67
C SER A 268 6.51 -9.06 6.40
N ALA A 269 5.20 -8.90 6.13
CA ALA A 269 4.70 -8.00 5.10
C ALA A 269 3.34 -7.41 5.52
N ARG A 270 3.02 -6.23 5.00
CA ARG A 270 1.74 -5.53 5.25
C ARG A 270 0.73 -5.81 4.14
N VAL A 271 -0.20 -6.71 4.39
CA VAL A 271 -0.95 -7.40 3.33
C VAL A 271 -2.19 -6.63 2.89
N GLN A 272 -2.37 -6.48 1.58
CA GLN A 272 -3.67 -6.26 0.94
C GLN A 272 -4.19 -7.57 0.35
N THR A 273 -5.38 -8.01 0.75
CA THR A 273 -6.13 -9.01 -0.03
C THR A 273 -7.00 -8.30 -1.06
N VAL A 274 -7.11 -8.90 -2.24
CA VAL A 274 -7.88 -8.37 -3.36
C VAL A 274 -8.94 -9.37 -3.74
N ASP A 275 -10.20 -8.93 -3.69
CA ASP A 275 -11.36 -9.69 -4.10
C ASP A 275 -11.91 -9.14 -5.42
N ARG A 276 -12.50 -10.03 -6.22
CA ARG A 276 -13.04 -9.63 -7.53
C ARG A 276 -14.29 -8.77 -7.44
N THR A 277 -15.00 -8.78 -6.31
CA THR A 277 -16.28 -8.08 -6.14
C THR A 277 -16.06 -6.58 -5.96
N THR A 278 -15.03 -6.18 -5.20
CA THR A 278 -14.73 -4.77 -4.91
C THR A 278 -13.91 -4.11 -6.02
N ASN A 279 -12.95 -4.82 -6.62
CA ASN A 279 -12.11 -4.28 -7.70
C ASN A 279 -11.80 -5.34 -8.79
N PRO A 280 -12.73 -5.55 -9.73
CA PRO A 280 -12.59 -6.58 -10.76
C PRO A 280 -11.35 -6.43 -11.64
N ALA A 281 -11.03 -5.21 -12.08
CA ALA A 281 -9.90 -4.97 -12.97
C ALA A 281 -8.55 -5.26 -12.29
N TYR A 282 -8.41 -4.87 -11.02
CA TYR A 282 -7.20 -5.14 -10.24
C TYR A 282 -7.07 -6.62 -9.87
N TYR A 283 -8.19 -7.27 -9.52
CA TYR A 283 -8.21 -8.72 -9.32
C TYR A 283 -7.81 -9.46 -10.61
N ASP A 284 -8.43 -9.14 -11.74
CA ASP A 284 -8.17 -9.80 -13.03
C ASP A 284 -6.71 -9.62 -13.46
N LEU A 285 -6.08 -8.50 -13.12
CA LEU A 285 -4.65 -8.25 -13.36
C LEU A 285 -3.78 -9.19 -12.53
N ILE A 286 -4.03 -9.32 -11.23
CA ILE A 286 -3.26 -10.21 -10.36
C ILE A 286 -3.49 -11.67 -10.75
N GLN A 287 -4.72 -12.02 -11.14
CA GLN A 287 -5.07 -13.35 -11.64
C GLN A 287 -4.36 -13.68 -12.96
N ALA A 288 -4.28 -12.74 -13.90
CA ALA A 288 -3.48 -12.88 -15.12
C ALA A 288 -1.99 -13.03 -14.81
N PHE A 289 -1.47 -12.24 -13.88
CA PHE A 289 -0.08 -12.35 -13.41
C PHE A 289 0.19 -13.73 -12.80
N LYS A 290 -0.74 -14.26 -11.99
CA LYS A 290 -0.66 -15.61 -11.43
C LYS A 290 -0.64 -16.68 -12.52
N ALA A 291 -1.49 -16.57 -13.54
CA ALA A 291 -1.53 -17.53 -14.64
C ALA A 291 -0.18 -17.60 -15.40
N LYS A 292 0.52 -16.47 -15.51
CA LYS A 292 1.82 -16.36 -16.20
C LYS A 292 3.01 -16.82 -15.35
N THR A 293 2.95 -16.56 -14.04
CA THR A 293 4.12 -16.65 -13.17
C THR A 293 4.05 -17.76 -12.13
N GLY A 294 2.84 -18.25 -11.85
CA GLY A 294 2.52 -19.07 -10.69
C GLY A 294 2.36 -18.27 -9.38
N TYR A 295 2.44 -16.94 -9.41
CA TYR A 295 2.37 -16.11 -8.20
C TYR A 295 1.13 -15.19 -8.19
N GLY A 296 0.24 -15.36 -7.20
CA GLY A 296 -0.94 -14.52 -6.97
C GLY A 296 -0.68 -13.27 -6.13
N VAL A 297 0.53 -12.71 -6.21
CA VAL A 297 0.97 -11.57 -5.39
C VAL A 297 1.89 -10.64 -6.19
N ILE A 298 1.64 -9.33 -6.08
CA ILE A 298 2.43 -8.27 -6.72
C ILE A 298 2.82 -7.19 -5.70
N VAL A 299 3.78 -6.34 -6.05
CA VAL A 299 4.07 -5.11 -5.32
C VAL A 299 2.97 -4.09 -5.55
N ASN A 300 2.52 -3.44 -4.48
CA ASN A 300 1.68 -2.26 -4.53
C ASN A 300 2.25 -1.16 -3.61
N THR A 301 2.38 0.04 -4.15
CA THR A 301 2.72 1.23 -3.39
C THR A 301 1.92 2.44 -3.88
N SER A 302 1.85 3.49 -3.05
CA SER A 302 1.13 4.71 -3.36
C SER A 302 1.55 5.29 -4.70
N PHE A 303 0.64 5.76 -5.55
CA PHE A 303 1.04 6.48 -6.75
C PHE A 303 1.30 7.95 -6.41
N ASN A 304 2.56 8.25 -6.07
CA ASN A 304 3.10 9.57 -5.75
C ASN A 304 4.64 9.52 -5.68
N VAL A 305 5.26 10.69 -5.56
CA VAL A 305 6.66 10.88 -5.15
C VAL A 305 6.74 11.33 -3.69
N ARG A 306 7.95 11.31 -3.10
CA ARG A 306 8.15 11.80 -1.72
C ARG A 306 7.71 13.27 -1.63
N GLY A 307 6.87 13.60 -0.64
CA GLY A 307 6.35 14.95 -0.41
C GLY A 307 5.00 15.25 -1.09
N GLU A 308 4.53 14.41 -2.02
CA GLU A 308 3.26 14.61 -2.71
C GLU A 308 2.14 13.67 -2.19
N PRO A 309 0.86 14.09 -2.21
CA PRO A 309 -0.26 13.20 -1.96
C PRO A 309 -0.38 12.13 -3.07
N ILE A 310 -1.19 11.09 -2.81
CA ILE A 310 -1.55 10.13 -3.87
C ILE A 310 -2.22 10.89 -5.02
N VAL A 311 -1.82 10.61 -6.26
CA VAL A 311 -2.37 11.24 -7.46
C VAL A 311 -3.90 11.02 -7.52
N CYS A 312 -4.64 12.09 -7.85
CA CYS A 312 -6.09 12.03 -7.92
C CYS A 312 -6.55 11.89 -9.38
N THR A 313 -6.10 12.81 -10.23
CA THR A 313 -6.54 12.97 -11.62
C THR A 313 -5.59 12.31 -12.64
N PRO A 314 -6.03 12.09 -13.90
CA PRO A 314 -5.14 11.68 -15.00
C PRO A 314 -3.94 12.62 -15.18
N GLN A 315 -4.15 13.92 -14.99
CA GLN A 315 -3.11 14.95 -15.05
C GLN A 315 -2.07 14.76 -13.94
N ASP A 316 -2.52 14.52 -12.70
CA ASP A 316 -1.62 14.26 -11.57
C ASP A 316 -0.79 13.00 -11.83
N ALA A 317 -1.43 11.94 -12.32
CA ALA A 317 -0.80 10.66 -12.63
C ALA A 317 0.24 10.80 -13.76
N TYR A 318 -0.09 11.52 -14.84
CA TYR A 318 0.85 11.80 -15.92
C TYR A 318 2.01 12.67 -15.47
N LEU A 319 1.77 13.72 -14.70
CA LEU A 319 2.83 14.56 -14.18
C LEU A 319 3.80 13.76 -13.28
N CYS A 320 3.27 12.92 -12.39
CA CYS A 320 4.07 12.01 -11.56
C CYS A 320 4.86 11.01 -12.41
N PHE A 321 4.22 10.40 -13.42
CA PHE A 321 4.86 9.52 -14.38
C PHE A 321 5.98 10.21 -15.15
N MET A 322 5.77 11.45 -15.59
CA MET A 322 6.77 12.23 -16.31
C MET A 322 7.97 12.64 -15.45
N ARG A 323 7.73 12.92 -14.16
CA ARG A 323 8.76 13.26 -13.17
C ARG A 323 9.57 12.08 -12.64
N THR A 324 9.12 10.85 -12.91
CA THR A 324 9.76 9.61 -12.41
C THR A 324 10.27 8.74 -13.55
N GLU A 325 11.05 7.70 -13.23
CA GLU A 325 11.47 6.70 -14.23
C GLU A 325 10.54 5.47 -14.28
N MET A 326 9.24 5.66 -14.07
CA MET A 326 8.27 4.58 -14.34
C MET A 326 8.37 4.17 -15.81
N ASP A 327 8.22 2.88 -16.11
CA ASP A 327 8.32 2.37 -17.49
C ASP A 327 7.05 2.66 -18.28
N VAL A 328 5.89 2.50 -17.63
CA VAL A 328 4.57 2.56 -18.26
C VAL A 328 3.57 3.24 -17.32
N LEU A 329 2.67 4.02 -17.87
CA LEU A 329 1.48 4.54 -17.20
C LEU A 329 0.24 3.98 -17.87
N VAL A 330 -0.68 3.45 -17.07
CA VAL A 330 -2.01 3.01 -17.48
C VAL A 330 -3.05 3.93 -16.86
N LEU A 331 -3.87 4.54 -17.72
CA LEU A 331 -5.01 5.39 -17.38
C LEU A 331 -6.26 4.74 -17.96
N GLU A 332 -6.96 3.91 -17.17
CA GLU A 332 -8.06 3.06 -17.63
C GLU A 332 -7.65 2.20 -18.86
N ASP A 333 -8.21 2.49 -20.05
CA ASP A 333 -7.96 1.80 -21.33
C ASP A 333 -6.83 2.43 -22.18
N PHE A 334 -6.08 3.39 -21.61
CA PHE A 334 -4.96 4.06 -22.27
C PHE A 334 -3.62 3.67 -21.66
N VAL A 335 -2.66 3.31 -22.52
CA VAL A 335 -1.30 2.90 -22.14
C VAL A 335 -0.30 3.89 -22.71
N LEU A 336 0.54 4.44 -21.84
CA LEU A 336 1.58 5.40 -22.19
C LEU A 336 2.94 4.79 -21.85
N TYR A 337 3.80 4.62 -22.85
CA TYR A 337 5.16 4.14 -22.64
C TYR A 337 6.11 5.32 -22.45
N LYS A 338 6.98 5.23 -21.43
CA LYS A 338 7.90 6.31 -21.05
C LYS A 338 8.81 6.75 -22.20
N GLN A 339 9.23 5.81 -23.03
CA GLN A 339 10.15 6.02 -24.15
C GLN A 339 9.52 6.77 -25.32
N GLU A 340 8.19 6.83 -25.38
CA GLU A 340 7.45 7.51 -26.45
C GLU A 340 7.05 8.94 -26.05
N GLN A 341 7.23 9.30 -24.77
CA GLN A 341 6.80 10.59 -24.26
C GLN A 341 7.79 11.71 -24.63
N PRO A 342 7.28 12.93 -24.90
CA PRO A 342 8.14 14.10 -25.05
C PRO A 342 8.87 14.41 -23.74
N LEU A 343 9.97 15.16 -23.83
CA LEU A 343 10.63 15.67 -22.63
C LEU A 343 9.69 16.62 -21.88
N LEU A 344 9.58 16.44 -20.56
CA LEU A 344 8.82 17.36 -19.72
C LEU A 344 9.63 18.66 -19.55
N GLU A 345 9.10 19.77 -20.06
CA GLU A 345 9.66 21.09 -19.79
C GLU A 345 9.24 21.56 -18.38
N GLU A 346 10.11 21.36 -17.39
CA GLU A 346 9.85 21.82 -16.03
C GLU A 346 10.13 23.32 -15.89
N LYS A 347 9.09 24.09 -15.57
CA LYS A 347 9.22 25.53 -15.26
C LYS A 347 9.66 25.81 -13.82
N VAL A 348 9.57 24.82 -12.93
CA VAL A 348 9.85 24.93 -11.49
C VAL A 348 10.47 23.62 -10.98
N ASP A 349 11.45 23.72 -10.09
CA ASP A 349 11.98 22.56 -9.35
C ASP A 349 10.92 22.07 -8.35
N TRP A 350 10.14 21.07 -8.76
CA TRP A 350 9.03 20.56 -7.97
C TRP A 350 9.46 19.92 -6.65
N ARG A 351 10.72 19.52 -6.52
CA ARG A 351 11.28 18.95 -5.28
C ARG A 351 11.35 19.97 -4.15
N GLN A 352 11.19 21.26 -4.46
CA GLN A 352 11.19 22.36 -3.49
C GLN A 352 9.78 22.87 -3.16
N LEU A 353 8.73 22.34 -3.81
CA LEU A 353 7.35 22.83 -3.62
C LEU A 353 6.69 22.35 -2.32
N TYR A 354 7.17 21.25 -1.75
CA TYR A 354 6.60 20.64 -0.56
C TYR A 354 7.68 20.49 0.50
N GLU A 355 7.38 20.91 1.73
CA GLU A 355 8.22 20.60 2.88
C GLU A 355 8.27 19.08 3.08
N LEU A 356 9.49 18.54 3.20
CA LEU A 356 9.70 17.14 3.52
C LEU A 356 9.60 16.98 5.05
N ASP A 357 8.67 16.15 5.51
CA ASP A 357 8.54 15.73 6.91
C ASP A 357 9.78 15.00 7.45
#